data_AF-A0A9P2H5J1-F1
#
_entry.id   AF-A0A9P2H5J1-F1
#
_cell.length_a   1.000
_cell.length_b   1.000
_cell.length_c   1.000
_cell.angle_alpha   90.00
_cell.angle_beta   90.00
_cell.angle_gamma   90.00
#
_symmetry.space_group_name_H-M   'P 1'
#
loop_
_entity.id
_entity.type
_entity.pdbx_description
1 polymer ?
#
loop_
_entity_poly.entity_id
_entity_poly.type
_entity_poly.pdbx_seq_one_letter_code
_entity_poly.pdbx_strand_id
1 'polypeptide(L)'
;MKGTKLAVVVGMTVAAVSLAAPAQADDYDAPFNNTIHRFGIYGPQDYNAWLAKISCERLSRGVDGDAYKSATFLQRNLPRGTTQGQAFQFLGAAIDHYCPEHVGVLQRAGTR
;
A
#
# COMPACT_ATOMS: atom_id res chain seq x y z
N MET A 1 -22.69 43.15 -45.78
CA MET A 1 -23.03 41.73 -45.49
C MET A 1 -21.83 40.89 -45.93
N LYS A 2 -21.18 39.99 -45.19
CA LYS A 2 -21.54 39.15 -44.04
C LYS A 2 -20.23 38.83 -43.29
N GLY A 3 -20.13 39.18 -42.02
CA GLY A 3 -19.05 38.72 -41.15
C GLY A 3 -19.17 37.21 -40.95
N THR A 4 -18.22 36.45 -41.50
CA THR A 4 -18.33 34.98 -41.55
C THR A 4 -17.00 34.30 -41.27
N LYS A 5 -16.30 34.62 -40.17
CA LYS A 5 -15.07 33.85 -39.79
C LYS A 5 -14.79 33.83 -38.28
N LEU A 6 -15.78 33.53 -37.44
CA LEU A 6 -15.55 33.40 -35.99
C LEU A 6 -16.41 32.30 -35.32
N ALA A 7 -16.82 31.27 -36.07
CA ALA A 7 -17.67 30.20 -35.53
C ALA A 7 -16.99 28.83 -35.36
N VAL A 8 -15.77 28.63 -35.89
CA VAL A 8 -15.21 27.27 -36.04
C VAL A 8 -14.25 26.85 -34.91
N VAL A 9 -13.72 27.78 -34.11
CA VAL A 9 -12.67 27.45 -33.12
C VAL A 9 -13.22 27.00 -31.75
N VAL A 10 -14.50 27.26 -31.44
CA VAL A 10 -15.09 26.95 -30.11
C VAL A 10 -15.55 25.48 -29.98
N GLY A 11 -15.69 24.73 -31.08
CA GLY A 11 -16.27 23.38 -31.04
C GLY A 11 -15.33 22.26 -30.57
N MET A 12 -14.01 22.43 -30.67
CA MET A 12 -13.07 21.30 -30.48
C MET A 12 -12.61 21.09 -29.02
N THR A 13 -12.79 22.06 -28.12
CA THR A 13 -12.33 21.93 -26.72
C THR A 13 -13.27 21.11 -25.84
N VAL A 14 -14.54 20.96 -26.22
CA VAL A 14 -15.56 20.22 -25.44
C VAL A 14 -15.44 18.70 -25.62
N ALA A 15 -14.87 18.23 -26.73
CA ALA A 15 -14.77 16.80 -27.04
C ALA A 15 -13.67 16.06 -26.24
N ALA A 16 -12.65 16.76 -25.73
CA ALA A 16 -11.54 16.11 -25.02
C ALA A 16 -11.89 15.69 -23.58
N VAL A 17 -12.80 16.40 -22.91
CA VAL A 17 -13.19 16.12 -21.51
C VAL A 17 -14.24 14.98 -21.43
N SER A 18 -15.00 14.77 -22.52
CA SER A 18 -16.03 13.72 -22.59
C SER A 18 -15.49 12.32 -22.89
N LEU A 19 -14.22 12.21 -23.30
CA LEU A 19 -13.52 10.94 -23.54
C LEU A 19 -12.60 10.53 -22.39
N ALA A 20 -12.47 11.37 -21.34
CA ALA A 20 -11.79 10.96 -20.13
C ALA A 20 -12.67 9.94 -19.40
N ALA A 21 -12.37 8.65 -19.58
CA ALA A 21 -12.93 7.61 -18.72
C ALA A 21 -12.68 8.01 -17.26
N PRO A 22 -13.65 7.79 -16.35
CA PRO A 22 -13.41 8.03 -14.93
C PRO A 22 -12.15 7.26 -14.54
N ALA A 23 -11.16 7.94 -13.97
CA ALA A 23 -10.06 7.27 -13.31
C ALA A 23 -10.69 6.50 -12.14
N GLN A 24 -10.87 5.19 -12.31
CA GLN A 24 -11.13 4.31 -11.18
C GLN A 24 -9.87 4.40 -10.32
N ALA A 25 -9.98 5.12 -9.20
CA ALA A 25 -8.96 5.10 -8.18
C ALA A 25 -9.08 3.74 -7.50
N ASP A 26 -8.42 2.73 -8.09
CA ASP A 26 -8.31 1.43 -7.47
C ASP A 26 -7.64 1.62 -6.11
N ASP A 27 -8.35 1.19 -5.06
CA ASP A 27 -7.83 1.26 -3.70
C ASP A 27 -6.71 0.24 -3.55
N TYR A 28 -5.48 0.69 -3.77
CA TYR A 28 -4.28 -0.12 -3.70
C TYR A 28 -4.08 -0.75 -2.31
N ASP A 29 -4.61 -0.14 -1.24
CA ASP A 29 -4.40 -0.59 0.13
C ASP A 29 -5.50 -1.59 0.59
N ALA A 30 -6.64 -1.65 -0.12
CA ALA A 30 -7.73 -2.58 0.20
C ALA A 30 -7.32 -4.07 0.12
N PRO A 31 -6.59 -4.58 -0.90
CA PRO A 31 -6.14 -5.97 -0.94
C PRO A 31 -5.25 -6.34 0.25
N PHE A 32 -4.35 -5.43 0.64
CA PHE A 32 -3.49 -5.62 1.81
C PHE A 32 -4.33 -5.72 3.10
N ASN A 33 -5.25 -4.78 3.30
CA ASN A 33 -6.11 -4.77 4.50
C ASN A 33 -6.99 -6.03 4.57
N ASN A 34 -7.54 -6.47 3.43
CA ASN A 34 -8.29 -7.72 3.31
C ASN A 34 -7.44 -8.95 3.64
N THR A 35 -6.14 -8.91 3.34
CA THR A 35 -5.21 -10.00 3.62
C THR A 35 -4.95 -10.11 5.13
N ILE A 36 -4.59 -9.00 5.78
CA ILE A 36 -4.28 -9.02 7.22
C ILE A 36 -5.51 -9.28 8.10
N HIS A 37 -6.72 -8.95 7.62
CA HIS A 37 -7.97 -9.36 8.26
C HIS A 37 -8.08 -10.90 8.38
N ARG A 38 -7.56 -11.66 7.41
CA ARG A 38 -7.53 -13.15 7.48
C ARG A 38 -6.58 -13.67 8.55
N PHE A 39 -5.60 -12.87 8.95
CA PHE A 39 -4.71 -13.15 10.08
C PHE A 39 -5.32 -12.75 11.43
N GLY A 40 -6.56 -12.22 11.43
CA GLY A 40 -7.22 -11.71 12.63
C GLY A 40 -6.67 -10.36 13.09
N ILE A 41 -6.00 -9.61 12.21
CA ILE A 41 -5.50 -8.26 12.50
C ILE A 41 -6.50 -7.28 11.91
N TYR A 42 -7.20 -6.53 12.76
CA TYR A 42 -8.23 -5.58 12.35
C TYR A 42 -7.86 -4.16 12.77
N GLY A 43 -8.16 -3.18 11.92
CA GLY A 43 -7.93 -1.78 12.21
C GLY A 43 -8.32 -0.85 11.06
N PRO A 44 -8.13 0.47 11.22
CA PRO A 44 -8.31 1.41 10.11
C PRO A 44 -7.33 1.09 8.98
N GLN A 45 -7.85 1.00 7.75
CA GLN A 45 -7.06 0.64 6.58
C GLN A 45 -5.84 1.54 6.38
N ASP A 46 -6.02 2.85 6.43
CA ASP A 46 -4.92 3.82 6.22
C ASP A 46 -3.81 3.67 7.26
N TYR A 47 -4.18 3.36 8.50
CA TYR A 47 -3.21 3.11 9.57
C TYR A 47 -2.43 1.82 9.32
N ASN A 48 -3.11 0.74 8.94
CA ASN A 48 -2.47 -0.53 8.62
C ASN A 48 -1.54 -0.38 7.40
N ALA A 49 -1.99 0.30 6.35
CA ALA A 49 -1.20 0.57 5.16
C ALA A 49 0.03 1.45 5.46
N TRP A 50 -0.14 2.51 6.26
CA TRP A 50 0.98 3.31 6.75
C TRP A 50 1.98 2.48 7.55
N LEU A 51 1.49 1.61 8.45
CA LEU A 51 2.33 0.78 9.30
C LEU A 51 3.11 -0.28 8.48
N ALA A 52 2.53 -0.78 7.40
CA ALA A 52 3.20 -1.65 6.44
C ALA A 52 4.31 -0.90 5.69
N LYS A 53 3.98 0.26 5.10
CA LYS A 53 4.92 1.12 4.36
C LYS A 53 6.10 1.58 5.23
N ILE A 54 5.86 1.98 6.49
CA ILE A 54 6.94 2.38 7.40
C ILE A 54 7.81 1.17 7.82
N SER A 55 7.24 -0.04 7.90
CA SER A 55 8.03 -1.25 8.16
C SER A 55 8.98 -1.55 7.00
N CYS A 56 8.52 -1.41 5.75
CA CYS A 56 9.35 -1.46 4.56
C CYS A 56 10.47 -0.41 4.58
N GLU A 57 10.13 0.84 4.90
CA GLU A 57 11.12 1.93 4.98
C GLU A 57 12.18 1.64 6.06
N ARG A 58 11.79 1.08 7.20
CA ARG A 58 12.72 0.70 8.26
C ARG A 58 13.70 -0.40 7.82
N LEU A 59 13.26 -1.35 6.99
CA LEU A 59 14.14 -2.34 6.37
C LEU A 59 15.10 -1.67 5.37
N SER A 60 14.58 -0.83 4.47
CA SER A 60 15.38 -0.10 3.47
C SER A 60 16.48 0.76 4.11
N ARG A 61 16.18 1.39 5.26
CA ARG A 61 17.12 2.24 6.00
C ARG A 61 18.01 1.46 6.97
N GLY A 62 17.87 0.14 7.07
CA GLY A 62 18.62 -0.71 8.00
C GLY A 62 18.31 -0.46 9.49
N VAL A 63 17.20 0.23 9.80
CA VAL A 63 16.72 0.42 11.18
C VAL A 63 16.29 -0.93 11.76
N ASP A 64 15.55 -1.70 10.97
CA ASP A 64 15.28 -3.10 11.24
C ASP A 64 16.27 -3.97 10.46
N GLY A 65 17.27 -4.51 11.15
CA GLY A 65 18.30 -5.35 10.53
C GLY A 65 17.85 -6.77 10.20
N ASP A 66 16.70 -7.20 10.73
CA ASP A 66 16.12 -8.52 10.46
C ASP A 66 14.60 -8.53 10.67
N ALA A 67 13.97 -9.65 10.32
CA ALA A 67 12.53 -9.84 10.43
C ALA A 67 12.03 -9.77 11.89
N TYR A 68 12.86 -10.15 12.87
CA TYR A 68 12.47 -10.15 14.28
C TYR A 68 12.36 -8.74 14.85
N LYS A 69 13.27 -7.84 14.44
CA LYS A 69 13.17 -6.41 14.77
C LYS A 69 11.93 -5.78 14.16
N SER A 70 11.64 -6.03 12.89
CA SER A 70 10.41 -5.56 12.26
C SER A 70 9.16 -6.14 12.93
N ALA A 71 9.13 -7.44 13.24
CA ALA A 71 8.01 -8.06 13.95
C ALA A 71 7.82 -7.47 15.36
N THR A 72 8.90 -7.13 16.06
CA THR A 72 8.83 -6.46 17.38
C THR A 72 8.28 -5.04 17.25
N PHE A 73 8.71 -4.29 16.24
CA PHE A 73 8.16 -2.97 15.94
C PHE A 73 6.67 -3.05 15.63
N LEU A 74 6.27 -3.97 14.76
CA LEU A 74 4.88 -4.21 14.39
C LEU A 74 4.04 -4.59 15.61
N GLN A 75 4.49 -5.55 16.42
CA GLN A 75 3.73 -5.99 17.60
C GLN A 75 3.46 -4.86 18.60
N ARG A 76 4.33 -3.85 18.67
CA ARG A 76 4.16 -2.68 19.55
C ARG A 76 3.19 -1.63 19.00
N ASN A 77 2.91 -1.66 17.70
CA ASN A 77 2.06 -0.68 17.01
C ASN A 77 0.75 -1.28 16.47
N LEU A 78 0.66 -2.61 16.38
CA LEU A 78 -0.57 -3.33 16.07
C LEU A 78 -1.51 -3.37 17.29
N PRO A 79 -2.80 -3.70 17.07
CA PRO A 79 -3.78 -3.80 18.16
C PRO A 79 -3.29 -4.67 19.32
N ARG A 80 -3.68 -4.28 20.54
CA ARG A 80 -3.31 -5.03 21.75
C ARG A 80 -3.77 -6.48 21.63
N GLY A 81 -2.93 -7.42 22.05
CA GLY A 81 -3.19 -8.85 21.93
C GLY A 81 -2.72 -9.47 20.61
N THR A 82 -2.23 -8.67 19.66
CA THR A 82 -1.57 -9.19 18.45
C THR A 82 -0.38 -10.07 18.85
N THR A 83 -0.42 -11.34 18.44
CA THR A 83 0.63 -12.30 18.72
C THR A 83 1.87 -12.02 17.86
N GLN A 84 3.00 -12.58 18.28
CA GLN A 84 4.23 -12.47 17.48
C GLN A 84 4.06 -13.12 16.10
N GLY A 85 3.35 -14.25 16.03
CA GLY A 85 3.02 -14.91 14.76
C GLY A 85 2.21 -14.02 13.82
N GLN A 86 1.20 -13.33 14.34
CA GLN A 86 0.43 -12.35 13.56
C GLN A 86 1.30 -11.17 13.11
N ALA A 87 2.22 -10.68 13.94
CA ALA A 87 3.15 -9.64 13.53
C ALA A 87 4.06 -10.10 12.37
N PHE A 88 4.51 -11.36 12.36
CA PHE A 88 5.23 -11.93 11.22
C PHE A 88 4.35 -12.09 9.98
N GLN A 89 3.09 -12.49 10.13
CA GLN A 89 2.15 -12.57 9.02
C GLN A 89 1.88 -11.19 8.41
N PHE A 90 1.71 -10.16 9.25
CA PHE A 90 1.60 -8.77 8.82
C PHE A 90 2.86 -8.33 8.07
N LEU A 91 4.05 -8.60 8.61
CA LEU A 91 5.32 -8.28 7.95
C LEU A 91 5.42 -8.96 6.58
N GLY A 92 5.02 -10.22 6.50
CA GLY A 92 4.97 -10.98 5.25
C GLY A 92 4.09 -10.32 4.21
N ALA A 93 2.86 -9.98 4.57
CA ALA A 93 1.93 -9.28 3.68
C ALA A 93 2.41 -7.87 3.31
N ALA A 94 3.07 -7.17 4.23
CA ALA A 94 3.63 -5.84 3.97
C ALA A 94 4.77 -5.91 2.93
N ILE A 95 5.68 -6.87 3.09
CA ILE A 95 6.78 -7.09 2.15
C ILE A 95 6.26 -7.49 0.78
N ASP A 96 5.33 -8.45 0.71
CA ASP A 96 4.72 -8.89 -0.55
C ASP A 96 4.04 -7.74 -1.32
N HIS A 97 3.31 -6.87 -0.60
CA HIS A 97 2.47 -5.85 -1.21
C HIS A 97 3.18 -4.50 -1.48
N TYR A 98 4.14 -4.11 -0.64
CA TYR A 98 4.75 -2.77 -0.70
C TYR A 98 6.27 -2.75 -0.96
N CYS A 99 6.99 -3.83 -0.65
CA CYS A 99 8.45 -3.85 -0.78
C CYS A 99 9.02 -5.25 -1.05
N PRO A 100 8.65 -5.89 -2.19
CA PRO A 100 8.98 -7.28 -2.48
C PRO A 100 10.50 -7.53 -2.58
N GLU A 101 11.31 -6.49 -2.80
CA GLU A 101 12.77 -6.56 -2.76
C GLU A 101 13.31 -7.05 -1.40
N HIS A 102 12.55 -6.89 -0.32
CA HIS A 102 12.95 -7.32 1.03
C HIS A 102 12.53 -8.74 1.39
N VAL A 103 11.97 -9.54 0.46
CA VAL A 103 11.52 -10.93 0.72
C VAL A 103 12.61 -11.81 1.35
N GLY A 104 13.89 -11.56 1.02
CA GLY A 104 15.02 -12.28 1.60
C GLY A 104 15.16 -12.11 3.12
N VAL A 105 14.60 -11.05 3.71
CA VAL A 105 14.57 -10.83 5.17
C VAL A 105 13.75 -11.92 5.87
N LEU A 106 12.63 -12.34 5.27
CA LEU A 106 11.78 -13.41 5.80
C LEU A 106 12.43 -14.78 5.63
N GLN A 107 13.04 -15.03 4.46
CA GLN A 107 13.71 -16.30 4.18
C GLN A 107 14.83 -16.58 5.20
N ARG A 108 15.65 -15.57 5.52
CA ARG A 108 16.71 -15.70 6.53
C ARG A 108 16.19 -15.99 7.94
N ALA A 109 14.96 -15.60 8.26
CA ALA A 109 14.35 -15.91 9.55
C ALA A 109 13.85 -17.36 9.64
N GLY A 110 13.43 -17.96 8.52
CA GLY A 110 12.97 -19.35 8.45
C GLY A 110 14.08 -20.41 8.36
N THR A 111 15.33 -20.01 8.14
CA THR A 111 16.50 -20.90 8.02
C THR A 111 17.36 -20.96 9.30
N ARG A 112 16.86 -20.42 10.41
CA ARG A 112 17.51 -20.50 11.74
C ARG A 112 16.76 -21.51 12.59
#